data_AF-A0A292QUC5-F1
#
_entry.id   AF-A0A292QUC5-F1
#
_cell.length_a   1.000
_cell.length_b   1.000
_cell.length_c   1.000
_cell.angle_alpha   90.00
_cell.angle_beta   90.00
_cell.angle_gamma   90.00
#
_symmetry.space_group_name_H-M   'P 1'
#
loop_
_entity.id
_entity.type
_entity.pdbx_description
1 polymer ?
#
loop_
_entity_poly.entity_id
_entity_poly.type
_entity_poly.pdbx_seq_one_letter_code
_entity_poly.pdbx_strand_id
1 'polypeptide(L)'
;MFDIIKLKYFQGNQFIPDIPNAPMRSQFRGFPILKQCGDVDESVCPTGALKANPLSIDMGKCTLCGACKCQSVQFSNYYKLSSTDRNKLVITENMTPEEFEKAAITARKEIRRVFSKSLKLRQVSAAGCNGCEMELNACSNCNFDMGRFGIDFVASPRHADGIVITGPISENMAYALEDCYKSTPDPKIVILAGACAISGGVFQNSSKLNREFLEKYPIDLYIPGCPVHPLTFINGVLDFITKK
;
A
#
# COMPACT_ATOMS: atom_id res chain seq x y z
N MET A 1 -9.57 -40.89 8.75
CA MET A 1 -8.32 -40.48 8.06
C MET A 1 -8.52 -40.34 6.55
N PHE A 2 -9.09 -41.34 5.86
CA PHE A 2 -9.39 -41.23 4.42
C PHE A 2 -10.35 -40.09 4.06
N ASP A 3 -11.36 -39.81 4.88
CA ASP A 3 -12.31 -38.71 4.62
C ASP A 3 -11.65 -37.33 4.71
N ILE A 4 -10.64 -37.17 5.58
CA ILE A 4 -9.86 -35.93 5.70
C ILE A 4 -9.01 -35.71 4.44
N ILE A 5 -8.40 -36.78 3.91
CA ILE A 5 -7.61 -36.71 2.68
C ILE A 5 -8.51 -36.39 1.48
N LYS A 6 -9.69 -37.02 1.39
CA LYS A 6 -10.70 -36.70 0.37
C LYS A 6 -11.18 -35.25 0.48
N LEU A 7 -11.44 -34.76 1.70
CA LEU A 7 -11.81 -33.37 1.96
C LEU A 7 -10.70 -32.40 1.52
N LYS A 8 -9.44 -32.68 1.86
CA LYS A 8 -8.29 -31.85 1.43
C LYS A 8 -8.14 -31.83 -0.09
N TYR A 9 -8.32 -32.98 -0.75
CA TYR A 9 -8.28 -33.06 -2.20
C TYR A 9 -9.42 -32.27 -2.84
N PHE A 10 -10.63 -32.36 -2.28
CA PHE A 10 -11.80 -31.63 -2.76
C PHE A 10 -11.70 -30.12 -2.53
N GLN A 11 -11.24 -29.69 -1.37
CA GLN A 11 -11.03 -28.28 -1.04
C GLN A 11 -9.81 -27.69 -1.76
N GLY A 12 -8.84 -28.51 -2.15
CA GLY A 12 -7.58 -28.05 -2.73
C GLY A 12 -6.75 -27.20 -1.76
N ASN A 13 -5.79 -26.46 -2.32
CA ASN A 13 -5.03 -25.48 -1.55
C ASN A 13 -5.79 -24.15 -1.55
N GLN A 14 -6.20 -23.70 -0.37
CA GLN A 14 -6.89 -22.41 -0.19
C GLN A 14 -5.88 -21.24 -0.14
N PHE A 15 -4.62 -21.52 0.18
CA PHE A 15 -3.55 -20.52 0.18
C PHE A 15 -3.03 -20.24 -1.22
N ILE A 16 -2.59 -19.01 -1.45
CA ILE A 16 -1.88 -18.59 -2.65
C ILE A 16 -0.43 -19.09 -2.52
N PRO A 17 0.03 -20.03 -3.38
CA PRO A 17 1.35 -20.62 -3.24
C PRO A 17 2.48 -19.64 -3.57
N ASP A 18 2.31 -18.87 -4.64
CA ASP A 18 3.28 -17.89 -5.13
C ASP A 18 2.66 -16.49 -5.02
N ILE A 19 2.90 -15.82 -3.89
CA ILE A 19 2.44 -14.45 -3.64
C ILE A 19 3.11 -13.42 -4.58
N PRO A 20 4.43 -13.52 -4.88
CA PRO A 20 5.07 -12.63 -5.84
C PRO A 20 4.47 -12.60 -7.25
N ASN A 21 3.97 -13.75 -7.72
CA ASN A 21 3.41 -13.89 -9.07
C ASN A 21 1.91 -14.23 -9.06
N ALA A 22 1.22 -13.94 -7.95
CA ALA A 22 -0.20 -14.23 -7.81
C ALA A 22 -1.01 -13.51 -8.90
N PRO A 23 -1.94 -14.19 -9.59
CA PRO A 23 -2.75 -13.56 -10.63
C PRO A 23 -3.82 -12.66 -10.01
N MET A 24 -4.10 -11.54 -10.67
CA MET A 24 -5.22 -10.66 -10.32
C MET A 24 -6.40 -10.84 -11.28
N ARG A 25 -7.61 -10.66 -10.75
CA ARG A 25 -8.84 -10.68 -11.55
C ARG A 25 -8.83 -9.55 -12.57
N SER A 26 -9.46 -9.76 -13.72
CA SER A 26 -9.51 -8.77 -14.80
C SER A 26 -10.20 -7.46 -14.42
N GLN A 27 -11.05 -7.48 -13.40
CA GLN A 27 -11.74 -6.29 -12.88
C GLN A 27 -10.87 -5.44 -11.95
N PHE A 28 -9.75 -5.98 -11.46
CA PHE A 28 -8.86 -5.22 -10.59
C PHE A 28 -8.22 -4.07 -11.36
N ARG A 29 -8.20 -2.90 -10.73
CA ARG A 29 -7.60 -1.69 -11.28
C ARG A 29 -6.32 -1.43 -10.51
N GLY A 30 -5.21 -1.64 -11.19
CA GLY A 30 -3.86 -1.51 -10.67
C GLY A 30 -3.14 -0.35 -11.34
N PHE A 31 -1.94 -0.63 -11.86
CA PHE A 31 -1.07 0.38 -12.46
C PHE A 31 -1.75 1.08 -13.65
N PRO A 32 -1.79 2.43 -13.67
CA PRO A 32 -2.40 3.18 -14.76
C PRO A 32 -1.50 3.14 -16.00
N ILE A 33 -2.11 2.91 -17.15
CA ILE A 33 -1.46 3.00 -18.47
C ILE A 33 -1.96 4.29 -19.11
N LEU A 34 -1.03 5.22 -19.35
CA LEU A 34 -1.32 6.54 -19.86
C LEU A 34 -0.82 6.65 -21.30
N LYS A 35 -1.63 7.25 -22.17
CA LYS A 35 -1.27 7.52 -23.56
C LYS A 35 -1.96 8.81 -23.98
N GLN A 36 -1.26 9.82 -24.46
CA GLN A 36 -1.93 11.05 -24.91
C GLN A 36 -2.76 10.79 -26.18
N CYS A 37 -4.07 10.60 -26.01
CA CYS A 37 -5.03 10.30 -27.07
C CYS A 37 -6.35 11.02 -26.79
N GLY A 38 -6.37 12.34 -27.02
CA GLY A 38 -7.54 13.19 -26.83
C GLY A 38 -7.60 13.90 -25.48
N ASP A 39 -8.67 14.67 -25.27
CA ASP A 39 -8.85 15.50 -24.09
C ASP A 39 -9.14 14.67 -22.84
N VAL A 40 -8.54 15.09 -21.73
CA VAL A 40 -8.67 14.46 -20.42
C VAL A 40 -9.31 15.49 -19.48
N ASP A 41 -10.50 15.19 -19.00
CA ASP A 41 -11.21 16.04 -18.04
C ASP A 41 -10.69 15.76 -16.62
N GLU A 42 -9.96 16.72 -16.04
CA GLU A 42 -9.45 16.61 -14.67
C GLU A 42 -10.56 16.67 -13.62
N SER A 43 -11.71 17.28 -13.93
CA SER A 43 -12.80 17.54 -12.98
C SER A 43 -13.48 16.27 -12.48
N VAL A 44 -13.36 15.17 -13.25
CA VAL A 44 -13.89 13.85 -12.86
C VAL A 44 -13.10 13.21 -11.70
N CYS A 45 -11.90 13.72 -11.39
CA CYS A 45 -11.04 13.14 -10.37
C CYS A 45 -11.33 13.74 -8.98
N PRO A 46 -11.97 13.00 -8.06
CA PRO A 46 -12.41 13.56 -6.78
C PRO A 46 -11.25 13.95 -5.85
N THR A 47 -10.07 13.37 -6.05
CA THR A 47 -8.87 13.62 -5.23
C THR A 47 -7.83 14.48 -5.93
N GLY A 48 -8.08 14.93 -7.16
CA GLY A 48 -7.09 15.67 -7.96
C GLY A 48 -5.81 14.87 -8.21
N ALA A 49 -5.92 13.54 -8.32
CA ALA A 49 -4.81 12.64 -8.65
C ALA A 49 -4.43 12.71 -10.13
N LEU A 50 -5.40 12.99 -11.00
CA LEU A 50 -5.22 13.12 -12.44
C LEU A 50 -4.82 14.54 -12.81
N LYS A 51 -3.79 14.66 -13.64
CA LYS A 51 -3.44 15.88 -14.37
C LYS A 51 -3.44 15.60 -15.85
N ALA A 52 -3.96 16.51 -16.66
CA ALA A 52 -4.04 16.40 -18.10
C ALA A 52 -2.79 16.95 -18.80
N ASN A 53 -2.15 17.98 -18.23
CA ASN A 53 -1.01 18.67 -18.84
C ASN A 53 0.13 18.95 -17.83
N PRO A 54 1.23 18.18 -17.84
CA PRO A 54 1.42 16.92 -18.58
C PRO A 54 0.52 15.81 -18.03
N LEU A 55 0.14 14.85 -18.90
CA LEU A 55 -0.73 13.74 -18.51
C LEU A 55 -0.03 12.88 -17.45
N SER A 56 -0.61 12.83 -16.26
CA SER A 56 -0.05 12.05 -15.15
C SER A 56 -1.12 11.65 -14.14
N ILE A 57 -0.86 10.55 -13.44
CA ILE A 57 -1.68 10.09 -12.31
C ILE A 57 -0.79 9.93 -11.09
N ASP A 58 -1.10 10.69 -10.05
CA ASP A 58 -0.52 10.53 -8.72
C ASP A 58 -1.17 9.36 -7.98
N MET A 59 -0.51 8.21 -7.98
CA MET A 59 -0.98 6.99 -7.32
C MET A 59 -1.09 7.13 -5.79
N GLY A 60 -0.36 8.06 -5.18
CA GLY A 60 -0.51 8.38 -3.77
C GLY A 60 -1.84 9.08 -3.44
N LYS A 61 -2.49 9.69 -4.44
CA LYS A 61 -3.81 10.34 -4.33
C LYS A 61 -4.94 9.54 -4.97
N CYS A 62 -4.62 8.68 -5.93
CA CYS A 62 -5.60 7.95 -6.72
C CYS A 62 -6.40 6.97 -5.84
N THR A 63 -7.73 7.01 -5.95
CA THR A 63 -8.63 6.05 -5.28
C THR A 63 -8.98 4.86 -6.16
N LEU A 64 -8.40 4.75 -7.37
CA LEU A 64 -8.65 3.67 -8.33
C LEU A 64 -10.15 3.49 -8.67
N CYS A 65 -10.95 4.56 -8.55
CA CYS A 65 -12.39 4.56 -8.81
C CYS A 65 -12.75 4.39 -10.30
N GLY A 66 -11.78 4.57 -11.21
CA GLY A 66 -11.94 4.36 -12.65
C GLY A 66 -12.81 5.42 -13.36
N ALA A 67 -13.22 6.49 -12.67
CA ALA A 67 -14.05 7.55 -13.26
C ALA A 67 -13.37 8.25 -14.45
N CYS A 68 -12.05 8.40 -14.39
CA CYS A 68 -11.26 8.99 -15.47
C CYS A 68 -10.90 8.02 -16.61
N LYS A 69 -11.41 6.78 -16.61
CA LYS A 69 -11.08 5.79 -17.63
C LYS A 69 -11.58 6.26 -19.01
N CYS A 70 -10.65 6.50 -19.93
CA CYS A 70 -10.92 6.98 -21.28
C CYS A 70 -9.86 6.47 -22.26
N GLN A 71 -9.84 6.93 -23.52
CA GLN A 71 -8.81 6.51 -24.49
C GLN A 71 -7.39 6.83 -24.02
N SER A 72 -7.22 7.91 -23.24
CA SER A 72 -5.92 8.33 -22.70
C SER A 72 -5.53 7.66 -21.38
N VAL A 73 -6.50 7.14 -20.63
CA VAL A 73 -6.29 6.59 -19.28
C VAL A 73 -6.91 5.21 -19.19
N GLN A 74 -6.07 4.19 -19.05
CA GLN A 74 -6.47 2.82 -18.78
C GLN A 74 -5.87 2.34 -17.46
N PHE A 75 -6.44 1.28 -16.88
CA PHE A 75 -5.89 0.64 -15.69
C PHE A 75 -5.58 -0.81 -16.03
N SER A 76 -4.35 -1.22 -15.77
CA SER A 76 -3.94 -2.63 -15.83
C SER A 76 -4.44 -3.39 -14.60
N ASN A 77 -4.21 -4.70 -14.56
CA ASN A 77 -4.38 -5.53 -13.37
C ASN A 77 -3.09 -5.64 -12.52
N TYR A 78 -2.06 -4.85 -12.84
CA TYR A 78 -0.76 -4.92 -12.18
C TYR A 78 -0.81 -4.27 -10.79
N TYR A 79 -0.44 -5.01 -9.75
CA TYR A 79 -0.74 -4.64 -8.35
C TYR A 79 0.48 -4.31 -7.49
N LYS A 80 1.70 -4.38 -8.03
CA LYS A 80 2.92 -3.99 -7.30
C LYS A 80 3.15 -2.49 -7.45
N LEU A 81 2.46 -1.72 -6.60
CA LEU A 81 2.34 -0.26 -6.73
C LEU A 81 3.17 0.51 -5.69
N SER A 82 3.88 -0.20 -4.82
CA SER A 82 4.56 0.37 -3.66
C SER A 82 5.85 1.08 -4.05
N SER A 83 6.22 2.14 -3.30
CA SER A 83 7.45 2.88 -3.52
C SER A 83 8.07 3.38 -2.22
N THR A 84 9.39 3.51 -2.17
CA THR A 84 10.12 4.15 -1.07
C THR A 84 10.25 5.66 -1.23
N ASP A 85 9.73 6.24 -2.32
CA ASP A 85 9.78 7.67 -2.62
C ASP A 85 8.42 8.15 -3.10
N ARG A 86 7.91 9.21 -2.45
CA ARG A 86 6.61 9.80 -2.76
C ARG A 86 6.51 10.29 -4.21
N ASN A 87 7.61 10.80 -4.77
CA ASN A 87 7.62 11.38 -6.11
C ASN A 87 7.49 10.30 -7.20
N LYS A 88 8.00 9.10 -6.93
CA LYS A 88 7.92 7.97 -7.86
C LYS A 88 6.49 7.46 -8.04
N LEU A 89 5.57 7.79 -7.14
CA LEU A 89 4.15 7.46 -7.29
C LEU A 89 3.42 8.29 -8.34
N VAL A 90 4.07 9.29 -8.95
CA VAL A 90 3.49 10.06 -10.06
C VAL A 90 3.82 9.34 -11.37
N ILE A 91 2.81 8.69 -11.94
CA ILE A 91 2.93 7.91 -13.17
C ILE A 91 2.70 8.83 -14.37
N THR A 92 3.59 8.73 -15.36
CA THR A 92 3.53 9.47 -16.63
C THR A 92 3.44 8.50 -17.81
N GLU A 93 3.22 9.02 -19.02
CA GLU A 93 3.00 8.24 -20.25
C GLU A 93 4.13 7.28 -20.63
N ASN A 94 5.37 7.60 -20.25
CA ASN A 94 6.53 6.80 -20.63
C ASN A 94 6.88 5.72 -19.61
N MET A 95 6.06 5.52 -18.58
CA MET A 95 6.35 4.56 -17.52
C MET A 95 5.60 3.25 -17.75
N THR A 96 6.35 2.16 -17.84
CA THR A 96 5.78 0.80 -17.82
C THR A 96 5.71 0.25 -16.39
N PRO A 97 4.79 -0.69 -16.10
CA PRO A 97 4.72 -1.34 -14.79
C PRO A 97 6.04 -2.00 -14.37
N GLU A 98 6.76 -2.62 -15.32
CA GLU A 98 8.02 -3.32 -15.05
C GLU A 98 9.18 -2.37 -14.72
N GLU A 99 9.24 -1.22 -15.40
CA GLU A 99 10.22 -0.17 -15.09
C GLU A 99 9.93 0.47 -13.74
N PHE A 100 8.65 0.72 -13.46
CA PHE A 100 8.21 1.20 -12.16
C PHE A 100 8.61 0.22 -11.06
N GLU A 101 8.29 -1.07 -11.17
CA GLU A 101 8.63 -2.09 -10.16
C GLU A 101 10.13 -2.10 -9.85
N LYS A 102 10.97 -2.02 -10.88
CA LYS A 102 12.44 -1.99 -10.73
C LYS A 102 12.91 -0.76 -9.96
N ALA A 103 12.38 0.42 -10.28
CA ALA A 103 12.85 1.70 -9.75
C ALA A 103 12.14 2.17 -8.47
N ALA A 104 10.91 1.72 -8.20
CA ALA A 104 10.04 2.29 -7.18
C ALA A 104 10.53 2.01 -5.75
N ILE A 105 11.13 0.85 -5.52
CA ILE A 105 11.61 0.42 -4.20
C ILE A 105 13.14 0.37 -4.21
N THR A 106 13.75 1.19 -3.35
CA THR A 106 15.18 1.17 -3.09
C THR A 106 15.43 0.61 -1.70
N ALA A 107 15.84 -0.65 -1.62
CA ALA A 107 16.12 -1.30 -0.35
C ALA A 107 17.40 -0.75 0.30
N ARG A 108 17.31 -0.35 1.58
CA ARG A 108 18.49 0.05 2.37
C ARG A 108 19.13 -1.19 2.98
N LYS A 109 20.46 -1.29 2.92
CA LYS A 109 21.23 -2.43 3.46
C LYS A 109 20.95 -2.70 4.94
N GLU A 110 20.76 -1.64 5.72
CA GLU A 110 20.46 -1.70 7.16
C GLU A 110 19.10 -2.36 7.42
N ILE A 111 18.06 -1.92 6.71
CA ILE A 111 16.69 -2.46 6.81
C ILE A 111 16.70 -3.95 6.47
N ARG A 112 17.35 -4.32 5.36
CA ARG A 112 17.49 -5.73 5.00
C ARG A 112 18.29 -6.52 6.04
N ARG A 113 19.34 -5.95 6.62
CA ARG A 113 20.15 -6.64 7.63
C ARG A 113 19.34 -6.95 8.89
N VAL A 114 18.48 -6.03 9.33
CA VAL A 114 17.72 -6.17 10.58
C VAL A 114 16.40 -6.92 10.36
N PHE A 115 15.65 -6.60 9.31
CA PHE A 115 14.24 -7.01 9.17
C PHE A 115 13.97 -8.09 8.10
N SER A 116 14.96 -8.55 7.34
CA SER A 116 14.73 -9.49 6.22
C SER A 116 14.15 -10.86 6.59
N LYS A 117 14.23 -11.26 7.86
CA LYS A 117 13.76 -12.57 8.34
C LYS A 117 12.57 -12.49 9.30
N SER A 118 12.45 -11.39 10.02
CA SER A 118 11.38 -11.16 10.98
C SER A 118 11.08 -9.68 11.02
N LEU A 119 9.82 -9.33 10.80
CA LEU A 119 9.34 -7.97 10.82
C LEU A 119 7.98 -7.94 11.53
N LYS A 120 7.92 -7.32 12.70
CA LYS A 120 6.71 -7.15 13.48
C LYS A 120 6.20 -5.73 13.31
N LEU A 121 4.98 -5.58 12.83
CA LEU A 121 4.40 -4.27 12.52
C LEU A 121 3.29 -3.95 13.51
N ARG A 122 3.13 -2.67 13.84
CA ARG A 122 1.95 -2.17 14.54
C ARG A 122 1.10 -1.34 13.58
N GLN A 123 -0.09 -1.84 13.27
CA GLN A 123 -1.07 -1.08 12.50
C GLN A 123 -1.76 -0.06 13.40
N VAL A 124 -1.81 1.20 12.94
CA VAL A 124 -2.48 2.32 13.61
C VAL A 124 -3.50 2.91 12.65
N SER A 125 -4.79 2.77 12.97
CA SER A 125 -5.87 3.43 12.25
C SER A 125 -6.01 4.87 12.75
N ALA A 126 -5.43 5.82 12.01
CA ALA A 126 -5.52 7.24 12.30
C ALA A 126 -6.74 7.84 11.58
N ALA A 127 -7.93 7.49 12.08
CA ALA A 127 -9.25 7.82 11.51
C ALA A 127 -9.57 7.15 10.16
N GLY A 128 -9.23 5.86 10.02
CA GLY A 128 -9.60 5.06 8.84
C GLY A 128 -11.11 4.75 8.76
N CYS A 129 -11.56 4.37 7.56
CA CYS A 129 -12.94 3.91 7.31
C CYS A 129 -13.10 2.38 7.41
N ASN A 130 -12.14 1.71 8.05
CA ASN A 130 -11.99 0.24 8.14
C ASN A 130 -11.65 -0.48 6.83
N GLY A 131 -11.68 0.19 5.67
CA GLY A 131 -11.39 -0.46 4.39
C GLY A 131 -9.96 -1.01 4.28
N CYS A 132 -8.95 -0.18 4.55
CA CYS A 132 -7.56 -0.64 4.52
C CYS A 132 -7.28 -1.61 5.68
N GLU A 133 -7.90 -1.39 6.83
CA GLU A 133 -7.75 -2.24 8.01
C GLU A 133 -8.25 -3.67 7.78
N MET A 134 -9.39 -3.82 7.08
CA MET A 134 -9.90 -5.13 6.68
C MET A 134 -8.94 -5.86 5.73
N GLU A 135 -8.37 -5.17 4.76
CA GLU A 135 -7.40 -5.78 3.83
C GLU A 135 -6.07 -6.14 4.53
N LEU A 136 -5.58 -5.28 5.43
CA LEU A 136 -4.40 -5.59 6.23
C LEU A 136 -4.64 -6.76 7.18
N ASN A 137 -5.84 -6.91 7.73
CA ASN A 137 -6.23 -8.10 8.48
C ASN A 137 -6.26 -9.34 7.58
N ALA A 138 -6.76 -9.20 6.35
CA ALA A 138 -6.77 -10.28 5.37
C ALA A 138 -5.36 -10.77 5.01
N CYS A 139 -4.32 -9.92 5.06
CA CYS A 139 -2.93 -10.36 4.84
C CYS A 139 -2.51 -11.54 5.74
N SER A 140 -3.05 -11.64 6.96
CA SER A 140 -2.74 -12.71 7.93
C SER A 140 -3.68 -13.92 7.85
N ASN A 141 -4.67 -13.92 6.96
CA ASN A 141 -5.55 -15.07 6.79
C ASN A 141 -4.84 -16.25 6.11
N CYS A 142 -5.50 -17.41 6.05
CA CYS A 142 -4.93 -18.61 5.42
C CYS A 142 -4.71 -18.49 3.90
N ASN A 143 -5.34 -17.53 3.22
CA ASN A 143 -5.20 -17.36 1.77
C ASN A 143 -3.86 -16.68 1.44
N PHE A 144 -3.57 -15.57 2.12
CA PHE A 144 -2.36 -14.78 1.88
C PHE A 144 -1.19 -15.25 2.76
N ASP A 145 -1.46 -15.63 4.01
CA ASP A 145 -0.50 -16.13 4.99
C ASP A 145 0.82 -15.36 4.95
N MET A 146 0.73 -14.05 5.24
CA MET A 146 1.88 -13.16 5.33
C MET A 146 2.91 -13.63 6.37
N GLY A 147 2.45 -14.36 7.40
CA GLY A 147 3.26 -14.91 8.47
C GLY A 147 4.37 -15.85 7.98
N ARG A 148 4.16 -16.57 6.86
CA ARG A 148 5.18 -17.45 6.26
C ARG A 148 6.46 -16.71 5.85
N PHE A 149 6.38 -15.39 5.67
CA PHE A 149 7.52 -14.54 5.33
C PHE A 149 8.16 -13.87 6.56
N GLY A 150 7.73 -14.23 7.77
CA GLY A 150 8.21 -13.63 9.02
C GLY A 150 7.61 -12.25 9.32
N ILE A 151 6.63 -11.80 8.52
CA ILE A 151 5.95 -10.52 8.70
C ILE A 151 4.64 -10.74 9.46
N ASP A 152 4.39 -9.97 10.51
CA ASP A 152 3.18 -10.12 11.32
C ASP A 152 2.76 -8.82 12.01
N PHE A 153 1.48 -8.70 12.39
CA PHE A 153 0.98 -7.57 13.16
C PHE A 153 0.95 -7.88 14.66
N VAL A 154 1.54 -7.00 15.46
CA VAL A 154 1.56 -7.10 16.92
C VAL A 154 0.62 -6.08 17.57
N ALA A 155 0.13 -6.42 18.76
CA ALA A 155 -0.79 -5.57 19.51
C ALA A 155 -0.10 -4.36 20.16
N SER A 156 1.09 -4.56 20.70
CA SER A 156 1.84 -3.52 21.42
C SER A 156 2.89 -2.89 20.52
N PRO A 157 2.97 -1.54 20.43
CA PRO A 157 4.07 -0.88 19.72
C PRO A 157 5.45 -1.22 20.30
N ARG A 158 5.53 -1.56 21.59
CA ARG A 158 6.79 -1.96 22.25
C ARG A 158 7.38 -3.28 21.72
N HIS A 159 6.57 -4.09 21.04
CA HIS A 159 6.99 -5.34 20.41
C HIS A 159 7.10 -5.20 18.88
N ALA A 160 6.88 -4.00 18.35
CA ALA A 160 6.89 -3.75 16.91
C ALA A 160 8.26 -3.24 16.47
N ASP A 161 8.65 -3.61 15.27
CA ASP A 161 9.79 -3.14 14.50
C ASP A 161 9.42 -1.93 13.60
N GLY A 162 8.14 -1.55 13.58
CA GLY A 162 7.66 -0.46 12.75
C GLY A 162 6.16 -0.25 12.87
N ILE A 163 5.69 0.85 12.29
CA ILE A 163 4.27 1.20 12.28
C ILE A 163 3.73 1.25 10.85
N VAL A 164 2.48 0.80 10.69
CA VAL A 164 1.71 0.92 9.45
C VAL A 164 0.54 1.86 9.72
N ILE A 165 0.52 2.98 9.03
CA ILE A 165 -0.49 4.03 9.22
C ILE A 165 -1.56 3.88 8.15
N THR A 166 -2.81 3.81 8.58
CA THR A 166 -4.01 3.84 7.73
C THR A 166 -4.90 5.02 8.12
N GLY A 167 -5.66 5.54 7.16
CA GLY A 167 -6.54 6.70 7.37
C GLY A 167 -5.85 8.06 7.17
N PRO A 168 -6.61 9.17 7.15
CA PRO A 168 -6.12 10.49 6.77
C PRO A 168 -5.37 11.26 7.85
N ILE A 169 -5.30 10.72 9.08
CA ILE A 169 -4.75 11.34 10.29
C ILE A 169 -5.57 12.55 10.73
N SER A 170 -6.63 12.28 11.50
CA SER A 170 -7.42 13.35 12.13
C SER A 170 -6.66 14.04 13.24
N GLU A 171 -7.03 15.29 13.54
CA GLU A 171 -6.52 16.07 14.66
C GLU A 171 -6.55 15.29 15.99
N ASN A 172 -7.67 14.61 16.25
CA ASN A 172 -7.86 13.82 17.48
C ASN A 172 -6.94 12.59 17.57
N MET A 173 -6.52 12.02 16.43
CA MET A 173 -5.64 10.85 16.41
C MET A 173 -4.16 11.18 16.28
N ALA A 174 -3.80 12.43 15.95
CA ALA A 174 -2.42 12.82 15.68
C ALA A 174 -1.48 12.56 16.87
N TYR A 175 -1.90 12.96 18.08
CA TYR A 175 -1.10 12.74 19.29
C TYR A 175 -0.97 11.25 19.65
N ALA A 176 -2.06 10.49 19.55
CA ALA A 176 -2.04 9.05 19.84
C ALA A 176 -1.16 8.27 18.83
N LEU A 177 -1.16 8.69 17.56
CA LEU A 177 -0.26 8.16 16.54
C LEU A 177 1.20 8.46 16.89
N GLU A 178 1.50 9.69 17.29
CA GLU A 178 2.85 10.08 17.67
C GLU A 178 3.35 9.32 18.92
N ASP A 179 2.50 9.15 19.93
CA ASP A 179 2.83 8.37 21.13
C ASP A 179 3.09 6.90 20.80
N CYS A 180 2.31 6.33 19.88
CA CYS A 180 2.56 4.99 19.35
C CYS A 180 3.93 4.90 18.69
N TYR A 181 4.27 5.86 17.82
CA TYR A 181 5.58 5.91 17.15
C TYR A 181 6.74 6.03 18.15
N LYS A 182 6.63 6.92 19.14
CA LYS A 182 7.64 7.10 20.20
C LYS A 182 7.79 5.85 21.07
N SER A 183 6.73 5.08 21.25
CA SER A 183 6.73 3.84 22.04
C SER A 183 7.29 2.62 21.29
N THR A 184 7.45 2.71 19.97
CA THR A 184 8.08 1.67 19.16
C THR A 184 9.61 1.75 19.31
N PRO A 185 10.35 0.65 19.58
CA PRO A 185 11.81 0.67 19.73
C PRO A 185 12.57 1.02 18.45
N ASP A 186 13.78 1.57 18.56
CA ASP A 186 14.70 1.71 17.44
C ASP A 186 15.52 0.44 17.20
N PRO A 187 15.88 0.10 15.94
CA PRO A 187 15.48 0.77 14.70
C PRO A 187 13.99 0.52 14.37
N LYS A 188 13.28 1.53 13.86
CA LYS A 188 11.88 1.39 13.40
C LYS A 188 11.65 1.89 12.00
N ILE A 189 10.65 1.32 11.33
CA ILE A 189 10.19 1.76 10.00
C ILE A 189 8.78 2.35 10.05
N VAL A 190 8.48 3.27 9.12
CA VAL A 190 7.14 3.87 8.94
C VAL A 190 6.60 3.57 7.56
N ILE A 191 5.42 2.96 7.50
CA ILE A 191 4.73 2.57 6.26
C ILE A 191 3.40 3.31 6.19
N LEU A 192 3.10 3.96 5.06
CA LEU A 192 1.78 4.53 4.77
C LEU A 192 1.01 3.58 3.86
N ALA A 193 -0.14 3.12 4.32
CA ALA A 193 -1.01 2.21 3.58
C ALA A 193 -2.31 2.94 3.17
N GLY A 194 -2.44 3.19 1.87
CA GLY A 194 -3.63 3.71 1.22
C GLY A 194 -3.58 5.20 0.91
N ALA A 195 -4.43 5.63 -0.02
CA ALA A 195 -4.48 7.01 -0.50
C ALA A 195 -4.76 8.02 0.63
N CYS A 196 -5.62 7.66 1.60
CA CYS A 196 -5.87 8.51 2.77
C CYS A 196 -4.59 8.72 3.61
N ALA A 197 -3.83 7.66 3.88
CA ALA A 197 -2.59 7.76 4.64
C ALA A 197 -1.54 8.59 3.89
N ILE A 198 -1.41 8.39 2.58
CA ILE A 198 -0.39 9.04 1.76
C ILE A 198 -0.69 10.53 1.51
N SER A 199 -1.93 10.89 1.19
CA SER A 199 -2.27 12.25 0.75
C SER A 199 -3.42 12.94 1.49
N GLY A 200 -4.09 12.25 2.41
CA GLY A 200 -5.37 12.68 3.00
C GLY A 200 -6.57 12.20 2.17
N GLY A 201 -6.35 11.67 0.97
CA GLY A 201 -7.38 11.13 0.10
C GLY A 201 -8.48 12.14 -0.20
N VAL A 202 -9.74 11.71 -0.11
CA VAL A 202 -10.91 12.59 -0.30
C VAL A 202 -11.05 13.66 0.79
N PHE A 203 -10.35 13.51 1.91
CA PHE A 203 -10.40 14.44 3.05
C PHE A 203 -9.27 15.48 3.03
N GLN A 204 -8.41 15.49 2.01
CA GLN A 204 -7.19 16.33 1.97
C GLN A 204 -7.42 17.84 2.23
N ASN A 205 -8.62 18.36 1.92
CA ASN A 205 -8.98 19.77 2.13
C ASN A 205 -9.71 20.04 3.47
N SER A 206 -9.85 19.03 4.32
CA SER A 206 -10.53 19.16 5.61
C SER A 206 -9.63 19.83 6.65
N SER A 207 -10.16 20.82 7.36
CA SER A 207 -9.49 21.47 8.49
C SER A 207 -9.37 20.58 9.74
N LYS A 208 -9.93 19.37 9.70
CA LYS A 208 -9.91 18.40 10.81
C LYS A 208 -8.80 17.36 10.70
N LEU A 209 -7.90 17.52 9.73
CA LEU A 209 -6.70 16.69 9.61
C LEU A 209 -5.53 17.39 10.30
N ASN A 210 -4.70 16.62 11.00
CA ASN A 210 -3.40 17.06 11.47
C ASN A 210 -2.36 16.05 10.95
N ARG A 211 -1.57 16.47 9.97
CA ARG A 211 -0.61 15.62 9.26
C ARG A 211 0.86 15.99 9.55
N GLU A 212 1.11 16.82 10.57
CA GLU A 212 2.46 17.26 10.99
C GLU A 212 3.39 16.08 11.29
N PHE A 213 2.83 14.93 11.72
CA PHE A 213 3.57 13.69 11.90
C PHE A 213 4.42 13.32 10.67
N LEU A 214 3.88 13.50 9.46
CA LEU A 214 4.54 13.14 8.20
C LEU A 214 5.69 14.09 7.83
N GLU A 215 5.67 15.31 8.38
CA GLU A 215 6.74 16.30 8.20
C GLU A 215 7.85 16.10 9.24
N LYS A 216 7.48 15.63 10.44
CA LYS A 216 8.38 15.43 11.57
C LYS A 216 9.19 14.13 11.48
N TYR A 217 8.59 13.06 10.95
CA TYR A 217 9.20 11.72 10.94
C TYR A 217 9.34 11.18 9.52
N PRO A 218 10.46 10.50 9.20
CA PRO A 218 10.68 9.95 7.88
C PRO A 218 9.71 8.81 7.58
N ILE A 219 9.25 8.76 6.34
CA ILE A 219 8.43 7.66 5.82
C ILE A 219 9.30 6.76 4.95
N ASP A 220 9.25 5.46 5.20
CA ASP A 220 10.13 4.48 4.55
C ASP A 220 9.47 3.82 3.34
N LEU A 221 8.14 3.60 3.40
CA LEU A 221 7.41 2.90 2.35
C LEU A 221 6.00 3.47 2.19
N TYR A 222 5.64 3.74 0.94
CA TYR A 222 4.31 4.19 0.52
C TYR A 222 3.64 3.08 -0.28
N ILE A 223 2.46 2.67 0.16
CA ILE A 223 1.68 1.59 -0.45
C ILE A 223 0.33 2.16 -0.89
N PRO A 224 0.18 2.57 -2.16
CA PRO A 224 -1.06 3.18 -2.64
C PRO A 224 -2.20 2.17 -2.77
N GLY A 225 -3.43 2.66 -2.67
CA GLY A 225 -4.66 1.86 -2.76
C GLY A 225 -5.85 2.50 -2.06
N CYS A 226 -7.07 2.08 -2.40
CA CYS A 226 -8.30 2.53 -1.75
C CYS A 226 -9.42 1.47 -1.88
N PRO A 227 -9.36 0.37 -1.10
CA PRO A 227 -8.35 0.05 -0.10
C PRO A 227 -7.05 -0.55 -0.69
N VAL A 228 -6.02 -0.69 0.14
CA VAL A 228 -4.77 -1.37 -0.24
C VAL A 228 -5.03 -2.86 -0.38
N HIS A 229 -4.77 -3.44 -1.55
CA HIS A 229 -4.95 -4.88 -1.75
C HIS A 229 -3.89 -5.69 -0.97
N PRO A 230 -4.22 -6.87 -0.39
CA PRO A 230 -3.29 -7.65 0.40
C PRO A 230 -2.01 -8.03 -0.37
N LEU A 231 -2.15 -8.41 -1.65
CA LEU A 231 -0.99 -8.69 -2.50
C LEU A 231 -0.11 -7.47 -2.73
N THR A 232 -0.69 -6.27 -2.86
CA THR A 232 0.07 -5.01 -2.99
C THR A 232 0.86 -4.72 -1.73
N PHE A 233 0.24 -4.90 -0.56
CA PHE A 233 0.89 -4.73 0.73
C PHE A 233 2.04 -5.71 0.93
N ILE A 234 1.76 -7.02 0.83
CA ILE A 234 2.74 -8.07 1.10
C ILE A 234 3.93 -7.95 0.15
N ASN A 235 3.69 -7.77 -1.16
CA ASN A 235 4.78 -7.59 -2.12
C ASN A 235 5.57 -6.32 -1.87
N GLY A 236 4.90 -5.20 -1.54
CA GLY A 236 5.60 -3.96 -1.19
C GLY A 236 6.56 -4.12 -0.01
N VAL A 237 6.09 -4.78 1.06
CA VAL A 237 6.92 -5.04 2.24
C VAL A 237 8.03 -6.05 1.96
N LEU A 238 7.73 -7.13 1.21
CA LEU A 238 8.72 -8.13 0.81
C LEU A 238 9.84 -7.52 -0.02
N ASP A 239 9.51 -6.75 -1.05
CA ASP A 239 10.49 -6.07 -1.88
C ASP A 239 11.31 -5.08 -1.04
N PHE A 240 10.66 -4.37 -0.12
CA PHE A 240 11.33 -3.42 0.75
C PHE A 240 12.40 -4.06 1.65
N ILE A 241 12.14 -5.27 2.19
CA ILE A 241 13.07 -5.95 3.11
C ILE A 241 14.02 -6.95 2.43
N THR A 242 13.69 -7.44 1.23
CA THR A 242 14.46 -8.52 0.57
C THR A 242 15.20 -8.10 -0.69
N LYS A 243 14.75 -7.06 -1.40
CA LYS A 243 15.32 -6.66 -2.70
C LYS A 243 16.80 -6.28 -2.54
N LYS A 244 17.62 -6.73 -3.49
CA LYS A 244 19.08 -6.56 -3.46
C LYS A 244 19.52 -5.26 -4.11
#